data_AF-A0A7K1HA19-F1
#
_entry.id   AF-A0A7K1HA19-F1
#
_cell.length_a   1.000
_cell.length_b   1.000
_cell.length_c   1.000
_cell.angle_alpha   90.00
_cell.angle_beta   90.00
_cell.angle_gamma   90.00
#
_symmetry.space_group_name_H-M   'P 1'
#
loop_
_entity.id
_entity.type
_entity.pdbx_description
1 polymer ?
#
loop_
_entity_poly.entity_id
_entity_poly.type
_entity_poly.pdbx_seq_one_letter_code
_entity_poly.pdbx_strand_id
1 'polypeptide(L)'
;MKRTRAALAGLASFLLLTVGLVALSSPASAASLVEVTNFGNNPGGMRMHIYVPDNRPANPAIVVAMHGCGGSGPAFYSGSEFASLSNQYGFIVIYPSAMQEAGFGKCFDTWSEASKRRGGGSDPVSIESMVNYARTQYGGDINRVYATGSSSGGMMTQHMLAVYPDLFKAGASFMGVPFNCFANAAAYPPGGPCTNGTMNRTPQQWGDAVRGAYPGYTGPRPPIQLWHGTNDTLVPYSLLEESVKQWTNVHGLSQNPTSTDTPQPSWNRRRFGTQVEAYAIQGAGHSLPSSGMARVAIQFFGLDQPTTPTTPPPTSPPPSTDPTTPPPSTDPTTPPPSGSTGQIVGTQSNRCIDVPNSSRNNGTRVQLYDCHGQANQTWTYNSTTKQLRVYGDMCLDAAGSGNGAAVQIYNCHGQTNQQWNLNSNGTISGVQSNRCLDVWSTNNGAQIQLYDCHGQTNQQFRIRA
;
A
#
# COMPACT_ATOMS: atom_id res chain seq x y z
N MET A 1 70.82 -31.33 -54.80
CA MET A 1 71.79 -31.33 -53.69
C MET A 1 72.01 -29.90 -53.21
N LYS A 2 72.14 -29.75 -51.89
CA LYS A 2 72.66 -28.60 -51.12
C LYS A 2 71.69 -27.45 -50.77
N ARG A 3 71.49 -27.40 -49.46
CA ARG A 3 70.95 -26.38 -48.56
C ARG A 3 71.83 -25.12 -48.54
N THR A 4 71.22 -23.97 -48.14
CA THR A 4 71.65 -22.91 -47.17
C THR A 4 71.21 -21.52 -47.68
N ARG A 5 70.27 -20.78 -47.07
CA ARG A 5 70.17 -20.03 -45.78
C ARG A 5 70.45 -18.52 -45.93
N ALA A 6 69.55 -17.72 -45.32
CA ALA A 6 69.65 -16.32 -44.85
C ALA A 6 69.43 -15.18 -45.89
N ALA A 7 68.76 -14.03 -45.60
CA ALA A 7 67.90 -13.57 -44.49
C ALA A 7 67.25 -12.19 -44.83
N LEU A 8 66.17 -11.86 -44.10
CA LEU A 8 65.69 -10.54 -43.60
C LEU A 8 65.04 -9.47 -44.52
N ALA A 9 63.75 -9.19 -44.22
CA ALA A 9 63.11 -7.90 -43.88
C ALA A 9 61.64 -7.96 -44.36
N GLY A 10 60.60 -8.03 -43.52
CA GLY A 10 60.13 -7.03 -42.57
C GLY A 10 58.63 -6.83 -42.86
N LEU A 11 57.74 -7.41 -42.04
CA LEU A 11 56.28 -7.25 -42.15
C LEU A 11 55.76 -6.60 -40.87
N ALA A 12 55.23 -5.39 -41.02
CA ALA A 12 54.53 -4.66 -39.98
C ALA A 12 53.10 -5.22 -39.83
N SER A 13 52.77 -5.70 -38.63
CA SER A 13 51.42 -6.15 -38.29
C SER A 13 50.56 -4.95 -37.85
N PHE A 14 49.46 -4.70 -38.58
CA PHE A 14 48.39 -3.80 -38.16
C PHE A 14 47.53 -4.47 -37.08
N LEU A 15 47.44 -3.86 -35.90
CA LEU A 15 46.52 -4.24 -34.84
C LEU A 15 45.25 -3.36 -34.95
N LEU A 16 44.13 -3.94 -35.40
CA LEU A 16 42.82 -3.32 -35.40
C LEU A 16 42.22 -3.40 -33.98
N LEU A 17 42.10 -2.24 -33.30
CA LEU A 17 41.33 -2.10 -32.07
C LEU A 17 39.84 -1.95 -32.40
N THR A 18 39.05 -2.99 -32.13
CA THR A 18 37.60 -2.90 -32.05
C THR A 18 37.20 -2.32 -30.69
N VAL A 19 36.75 -1.07 -30.65
CA VAL A 19 36.09 -0.49 -29.48
C VAL A 19 34.65 -1.01 -29.45
N GLY A 20 34.35 -1.91 -28.51
CA GLY A 20 32.98 -2.33 -28.24
C GLY A 20 32.20 -1.20 -27.57
N LEU A 21 31.07 -0.78 -28.17
CA LEU A 21 30.08 0.03 -27.48
C LEU A 21 29.48 -0.80 -26.34
N VAL A 22 29.91 -0.54 -25.11
CA VAL A 22 29.18 -0.95 -23.91
C VAL A 22 28.00 0.00 -23.79
N ALA A 23 26.81 -0.46 -24.17
CA ALA A 23 25.57 0.23 -23.80
C ALA A 23 25.51 0.26 -22.26
N LEU A 24 25.69 1.46 -21.68
CA LEU A 24 25.45 1.69 -20.25
C LEU A 24 23.96 1.47 -20.00
N SER A 25 23.61 0.27 -19.54
CA SER A 25 22.30 -0.02 -18.97
C SER A 25 22.07 0.94 -17.79
N SER A 26 21.11 1.84 -17.91
CA SER A 26 20.67 2.65 -16.78
C SER A 26 20.30 1.72 -15.62
N PRO A 27 20.69 2.03 -14.37
CA PRO A 27 20.20 1.26 -13.23
C PRO A 27 18.68 1.35 -13.23
N ALA A 28 18.00 0.20 -13.23
CA ALA A 28 16.55 0.16 -13.04
C ALA A 28 16.25 0.74 -11.64
N SER A 29 15.61 1.91 -11.58
CA SER A 29 15.01 2.38 -10.34
C SER A 29 13.92 1.40 -9.94
N ALA A 30 13.98 0.86 -8.73
CA ALA A 30 12.90 0.05 -8.20
C ALA A 30 11.62 0.90 -8.06
N ALA A 31 10.49 0.36 -8.53
CA ALA A 31 9.17 0.94 -8.36
C ALA A 31 8.92 1.36 -6.90
N SER A 32 8.57 2.62 -6.70
CA SER A 32 8.31 3.20 -5.38
C SER A 32 6.94 3.90 -5.36
N LEU A 33 6.40 4.08 -4.15
CA LEU A 33 5.17 4.86 -3.96
C LEU A 33 5.52 6.35 -4.09
N VAL A 34 4.89 7.04 -5.03
CA VAL A 34 5.14 8.45 -5.31
C VAL A 34 3.90 9.27 -4.96
N GLU A 35 4.10 10.38 -4.24
CA GLU A 35 3.04 11.37 -4.07
C GLU A 35 2.92 12.24 -5.32
N VAL A 36 1.69 12.43 -5.77
CA VAL A 36 1.33 13.33 -6.87
C VAL A 36 0.48 14.45 -6.29
N THR A 37 0.98 15.68 -6.37
CA THR A 37 0.29 16.87 -5.83
C THR A 37 -0.56 17.59 -6.86
N ASN A 38 -0.30 17.38 -8.16
CA ASN A 38 -1.04 17.99 -9.26
C ASN A 38 -1.59 16.92 -10.23
N PHE A 39 -2.72 16.32 -9.87
CA PHE A 39 -3.39 15.28 -10.66
C PHE A 39 -4.69 15.75 -11.35
N GLY A 40 -4.94 17.06 -11.36
CA GLY A 40 -6.14 17.66 -11.97
C GLY A 40 -7.18 18.11 -10.94
N ASN A 41 -8.45 18.05 -11.34
CA ASN A 41 -9.56 18.57 -10.54
C ASN A 41 -9.65 17.82 -9.19
N ASN A 42 -9.61 18.56 -8.07
CA ASN A 42 -9.55 17.97 -6.74
C ASN A 42 -10.51 18.64 -5.74
N PRO A 43 -11.84 18.59 -5.98
CA PRO A 43 -12.80 19.22 -5.07
C PRO A 43 -12.88 18.53 -3.70
N GLY A 44 -12.47 17.26 -3.59
CA GLY A 44 -12.34 16.56 -2.30
C GLY A 44 -11.10 16.93 -1.47
N GLY A 45 -10.20 17.77 -2.01
CA GLY A 45 -8.97 18.16 -1.30
C GLY A 45 -8.07 16.98 -0.93
N MET A 46 -8.11 15.91 -1.73
CA MET A 46 -7.43 14.64 -1.46
C MET A 46 -5.95 14.70 -1.83
N ARG A 47 -5.13 13.80 -1.26
CA ARG A 47 -3.77 13.56 -1.73
C ARG A 47 -3.74 12.28 -2.57
N MET A 48 -2.97 12.26 -3.65
CA MET A 48 -2.80 11.08 -4.48
C MET A 48 -1.43 10.48 -4.24
N HIS A 49 -1.38 9.17 -3.95
CA HIS A 49 -0.16 8.40 -4.08
C HIS A 49 -0.35 7.36 -5.18
N ILE A 50 0.70 7.05 -5.91
CA ILE A 50 0.66 6.09 -7.00
C ILE A 50 1.87 5.16 -6.95
N TYR A 51 1.61 3.88 -7.18
CA TYR A 51 2.61 2.83 -7.31
C TYR A 51 2.56 2.30 -8.75
N VAL A 52 3.68 2.38 -9.45
CA VAL A 52 3.81 1.95 -10.84
C VAL A 52 4.91 0.89 -10.89
N PRO A 53 4.58 -0.40 -11.15
CA PRO A 53 5.58 -1.46 -11.16
C PRO A 53 6.51 -1.32 -12.37
N ASP A 54 7.77 -1.73 -12.19
CA ASP A 54 8.80 -1.64 -13.24
C ASP A 54 8.45 -2.56 -14.41
N ASN A 55 8.02 -3.77 -14.08
CA ASN A 55 7.54 -4.77 -15.03
C ASN A 55 6.04 -4.60 -15.23
N ARG A 56 5.65 -3.99 -16.34
CA ARG A 56 4.25 -3.79 -16.72
C ARG A 56 4.05 -3.85 -18.24
N PRO A 57 2.85 -4.24 -18.73
CA PRO A 57 2.51 -4.09 -20.13
C PRO A 57 2.41 -2.61 -20.51
N ALA A 58 2.43 -2.30 -21.82
CA ALA A 58 2.32 -0.93 -22.33
C ALA A 58 1.04 -0.21 -21.88
N ASN A 59 -0.07 -0.95 -21.74
CA ASN A 59 -1.35 -0.45 -21.26
C ASN A 59 -1.74 -1.20 -19.97
N PRO A 60 -1.15 -0.84 -18.81
CA PRO A 60 -1.42 -1.53 -17.55
C PRO A 60 -2.84 -1.22 -17.04
N ALA A 61 -3.47 -2.18 -16.38
CA ALA A 61 -4.71 -1.93 -15.64
C ALA A 61 -4.45 -0.93 -14.49
N ILE A 62 -5.50 -0.29 -14.00
CA ILE A 62 -5.45 0.65 -12.86
C ILE A 62 -6.31 0.11 -11.72
N VAL A 63 -5.75 -0.01 -10.52
CA VAL A 63 -6.47 -0.36 -9.30
C VAL A 63 -6.44 0.83 -8.34
N VAL A 64 -7.61 1.32 -7.93
CA VAL A 64 -7.74 2.34 -6.88
C VAL A 64 -7.97 1.64 -5.55
N ALA A 65 -6.99 1.72 -4.65
CA ALA A 65 -6.97 1.04 -3.35
C ALA A 65 -7.14 2.06 -2.20
N MET A 66 -8.31 2.03 -1.56
CA MET A 66 -8.76 3.08 -0.63
C MET A 66 -8.74 2.64 0.84
N HIS A 67 -8.19 3.48 1.69
CA HIS A 67 -8.01 3.21 3.13
C HIS A 67 -9.32 3.31 3.95
N GLY A 68 -9.30 2.78 5.17
CA GLY A 68 -10.35 3.02 6.16
C GLY A 68 -10.22 4.37 6.88
N CYS A 69 -11.23 4.76 7.65
CA CYS A 69 -11.22 6.02 8.41
C CYS A 69 -9.96 6.17 9.29
N GLY A 70 -9.41 7.40 9.34
CA GLY A 70 -8.17 7.70 10.07
C GLY A 70 -6.89 7.20 9.40
N GLY A 71 -7.01 6.47 8.29
CA GLY A 71 -5.89 5.97 7.50
C GLY A 71 -5.33 7.00 6.51
N SER A 72 -4.50 6.50 5.60
CA SER A 72 -3.97 7.27 4.46
C SER A 72 -3.61 6.31 3.32
N GLY A 73 -3.47 6.84 2.11
CA GLY A 73 -2.97 6.08 0.96
C GLY A 73 -1.67 5.34 1.24
N PRO A 74 -0.60 6.01 1.74
CA PRO A 74 0.65 5.33 2.11
C PRO A 74 0.50 4.23 3.16
N ALA A 75 -0.37 4.42 4.16
CA ALA A 75 -0.63 3.39 5.17
C ALA A 75 -1.37 2.18 4.59
N PHE A 76 -2.26 2.39 3.62
CA PHE A 76 -2.95 1.29 2.93
C PHE A 76 -2.04 0.60 1.92
N TYR A 77 -1.12 1.33 1.27
CA TYR A 77 -0.05 0.76 0.46
C TYR A 77 0.82 -0.21 1.26
N SER A 78 1.26 0.19 2.45
CA SER A 78 2.11 -0.67 3.28
C SER A 78 1.35 -1.76 4.02
N GLY A 79 0.08 -1.53 4.36
CA GLY A 79 -0.78 -2.47 5.07
C GLY A 79 -1.54 -3.47 4.19
N SER A 80 -1.31 -3.49 2.88
CA SER A 80 -2.03 -4.37 1.94
C SER A 80 -1.11 -5.03 0.91
N GLU A 81 -1.60 -6.10 0.28
CA GLU A 81 -0.83 -6.88 -0.70
C GLU A 81 -0.90 -6.28 -2.12
N PHE A 82 -1.61 -5.16 -2.34
CA PHE A 82 -1.88 -4.66 -3.70
C PHE A 82 -0.60 -4.24 -4.46
N ALA A 83 0.41 -3.71 -3.77
CA ALA A 83 1.68 -3.35 -4.40
C ALA A 83 2.52 -4.57 -4.80
N SER A 84 2.56 -5.61 -3.96
CA SER A 84 3.27 -6.85 -4.28
C SER A 84 2.57 -7.60 -5.43
N LEU A 85 1.24 -7.62 -5.44
CA LEU A 85 0.45 -8.16 -6.55
C LEU A 85 0.62 -7.33 -7.83
N SER A 86 0.75 -6.01 -7.71
CA SER A 86 1.06 -5.12 -8.82
C SER A 86 2.41 -5.44 -9.47
N ASN A 87 3.46 -5.72 -8.68
CA ASN A 87 4.74 -6.21 -9.21
C ASN A 87 4.62 -7.56 -9.92
N GLN A 88 3.72 -8.43 -9.44
CA GLN A 88 3.53 -9.75 -10.02
C GLN A 88 2.74 -9.71 -11.34
N TYR A 89 1.74 -8.83 -11.45
CA TYR A 89 0.78 -8.86 -12.56
C TYR A 89 0.74 -7.56 -13.40
N GLY A 90 1.60 -6.59 -13.10
CA GLY A 90 1.84 -5.43 -13.96
C GLY A 90 0.73 -4.37 -14.01
N PHE A 91 -0.12 -4.25 -12.98
CA PHE A 91 -1.12 -3.16 -12.90
C PHE A 91 -0.62 -1.99 -12.06
N ILE A 92 -1.08 -0.77 -12.35
CA ILE A 92 -0.84 0.43 -11.54
C ILE A 92 -1.75 0.41 -10.32
N VAL A 93 -1.26 0.89 -9.17
CA VAL A 93 -2.10 1.10 -7.98
C VAL A 93 -2.11 2.57 -7.59
N ILE A 94 -3.31 3.14 -7.48
CA ILE A 94 -3.54 4.47 -6.92
C ILE A 94 -4.00 4.29 -5.48
N TYR A 95 -3.38 5.03 -4.56
CA TYR A 95 -3.71 5.08 -3.15
C TYR A 95 -4.13 6.50 -2.76
N PRO A 96 -5.41 6.85 -2.89
CA PRO A 96 -5.91 8.15 -2.45
C PRO A 96 -5.81 8.27 -0.92
N SER A 97 -5.52 9.47 -0.42
CA SER A 97 -5.69 9.83 0.99
C SER A 97 -6.86 10.80 1.12
N ALA A 98 -7.92 10.39 1.81
CA ALA A 98 -8.98 11.28 2.25
C ALA A 98 -8.42 12.23 3.32
N MET A 99 -8.74 13.52 3.19
CA MET A 99 -8.22 14.58 4.07
C MET A 99 -9.32 15.22 4.91
N GLN A 100 -10.58 15.04 4.52
CA GLN A 100 -11.72 15.57 5.25
C GLN A 100 -11.93 14.78 6.55
N GLU A 101 -12.00 15.50 7.67
CA GLU A 101 -12.39 14.95 8.96
C GLU A 101 -13.92 14.89 9.05
N ALA A 102 -14.47 13.72 9.34
CA ALA A 102 -15.90 13.55 9.60
C ALA A 102 -16.14 12.33 10.48
N GLY A 103 -16.94 12.47 11.55
CA GLY A 103 -17.51 11.40 12.39
C GLY A 103 -16.52 10.39 12.97
N PHE A 104 -15.93 9.55 12.11
CA PHE A 104 -14.92 8.52 12.38
C PHE A 104 -13.47 8.98 12.08
N GLY A 105 -13.25 10.25 11.74
CA GLY A 105 -11.93 10.83 11.43
C GLY A 105 -11.74 11.10 9.94
N LYS A 106 -10.51 10.95 9.41
CA LYS A 106 -10.23 11.10 7.97
C LYS A 106 -10.86 9.98 7.16
N CYS A 107 -12.05 10.25 6.64
CA CYS A 107 -12.85 9.28 5.90
C CYS A 107 -13.17 9.81 4.51
N PHE A 108 -13.43 8.89 3.59
CA PHE A 108 -13.95 9.23 2.27
C PHE A 108 -15.41 9.71 2.39
N ASP A 109 -15.71 10.84 1.73
CA ASP A 109 -17.05 11.42 1.73
C ASP A 109 -18.06 10.49 1.06
N THR A 110 -18.90 9.86 1.88
CA THR A 110 -19.93 8.89 1.48
C THR A 110 -21.31 9.27 2.00
N TRP A 111 -21.47 10.53 2.39
CA TRP A 111 -22.70 11.05 3.02
C TRP A 111 -23.22 12.33 2.37
N SER A 112 -22.35 13.14 1.76
CA SER A 112 -22.78 14.42 1.19
C SER A 112 -23.61 14.22 -0.07
N GLU A 113 -24.40 15.25 -0.40
CA GLU A 113 -25.14 15.27 -1.66
C GLU A 113 -24.22 15.38 -2.89
N ALA A 114 -23.01 15.90 -2.70
CA ALA A 114 -21.98 16.01 -3.73
C ALA A 114 -21.36 14.64 -4.05
N SER A 115 -21.05 13.82 -3.04
CA SER A 115 -20.45 12.48 -3.25
C SER A 115 -21.42 11.46 -3.83
N LYS A 116 -22.73 11.70 -3.77
CA LYS A 116 -23.77 10.81 -4.30
C LYS A 116 -24.13 11.04 -5.77
N ARG A 117 -23.46 11.97 -6.47
CA ARG A 117 -23.76 12.30 -7.87
C ARG A 117 -22.52 12.20 -8.74
N ARG A 118 -22.66 11.69 -9.96
CA ARG A 118 -21.62 11.81 -11.01
C ARG A 118 -21.25 13.29 -11.19
N GLY A 119 -19.96 13.61 -11.06
CA GLY A 119 -19.48 14.98 -11.21
C GLY A 119 -19.88 15.92 -10.06
N GLY A 120 -20.39 15.40 -8.94
CA GLY A 120 -21.02 16.21 -7.89
C GLY A 120 -20.09 17.09 -7.05
N GLY A 121 -18.79 17.12 -7.34
CA GLY A 121 -17.83 18.03 -6.70
C GLY A 121 -17.37 17.59 -5.31
N SER A 122 -17.10 16.30 -5.11
CA SER A 122 -16.52 15.74 -3.87
C SER A 122 -15.46 14.68 -4.21
N ASP A 123 -14.99 13.90 -3.23
CA ASP A 123 -14.00 12.82 -3.32
C ASP A 123 -14.12 11.96 -4.59
N PRO A 124 -15.33 11.54 -5.06
CA PRO A 124 -15.42 10.75 -6.29
C PRO A 124 -14.87 11.46 -7.55
N VAL A 125 -15.00 12.78 -7.65
CA VAL A 125 -14.41 13.57 -8.75
C VAL A 125 -12.89 13.64 -8.64
N SER A 126 -12.37 13.78 -7.43
CA SER A 126 -10.93 13.72 -7.18
C SER A 126 -10.36 12.35 -7.58
N ILE A 127 -11.03 11.26 -7.22
CA ILE A 127 -10.63 9.89 -7.56
C ILE A 127 -10.66 9.65 -9.08
N GLU A 128 -11.70 10.11 -9.80
CA GLU A 128 -11.72 10.09 -11.27
C GLU A 128 -10.51 10.81 -11.87
N SER A 129 -10.15 11.98 -11.32
CA SER A 129 -8.99 12.76 -11.78
C SER A 129 -7.67 12.00 -11.56
N MET A 130 -7.52 11.29 -10.43
CA MET A 130 -6.37 10.42 -10.19
C MET A 130 -6.26 9.29 -11.23
N VAL A 131 -7.37 8.68 -11.62
CA VAL A 131 -7.40 7.65 -12.69
C VAL A 131 -6.98 8.25 -14.03
N ASN A 132 -7.49 9.44 -14.37
CA ASN A 132 -7.09 10.15 -15.59
C ASN A 132 -5.61 10.54 -15.58
N TYR A 133 -5.05 10.91 -14.42
CA TYR A 133 -3.62 11.13 -14.26
C TYR A 133 -2.82 9.84 -14.57
N ALA A 134 -3.21 8.70 -13.99
CA ALA A 134 -2.54 7.43 -14.25
C ALA A 134 -2.60 7.01 -15.73
N ARG A 135 -3.74 7.26 -16.40
CA ARG A 135 -3.88 7.07 -17.84
C ARG A 135 -2.89 7.93 -18.63
N THR A 136 -2.88 9.24 -18.36
CA THR A 136 -2.11 10.20 -19.17
C THR A 136 -0.61 10.11 -18.94
N GLN A 137 -0.17 9.86 -17.70
CA GLN A 137 1.25 9.86 -17.34
C GLN A 137 1.91 8.48 -17.48
N TYR A 138 1.14 7.40 -17.28
CA TYR A 138 1.71 6.04 -17.21
C TYR A 138 1.08 5.05 -18.19
N GLY A 139 0.26 5.53 -19.13
CA GLY A 139 -0.38 4.69 -20.14
C GLY A 139 -1.47 3.77 -19.59
N GLY A 140 -1.97 4.03 -18.38
CA GLY A 140 -2.99 3.18 -17.75
C GLY A 140 -4.25 3.03 -18.61
N ASP A 141 -4.72 1.79 -18.75
CA ASP A 141 -5.85 1.45 -19.61
C ASP A 141 -7.18 1.80 -18.93
N ILE A 142 -7.87 2.81 -19.47
CA ILE A 142 -9.16 3.28 -18.98
C ILE A 142 -10.27 2.21 -19.14
N ASN A 143 -10.06 1.19 -19.97
CA ASN A 143 -10.96 0.06 -20.11
C ASN A 143 -10.69 -1.03 -19.07
N ARG A 144 -9.71 -0.85 -18.18
CA ARG A 144 -9.30 -1.81 -17.15
C ARG A 144 -9.02 -1.09 -15.82
N VAL A 145 -10.04 -0.39 -15.32
CA VAL A 145 -9.98 0.35 -14.05
C VAL A 145 -10.83 -0.36 -12.99
N TYR A 146 -10.29 -0.54 -11.79
CA TYR A 146 -10.93 -1.28 -10.71
C TYR A 146 -10.83 -0.53 -9.40
N ALA A 147 -11.80 -0.72 -8.51
CA ALA A 147 -11.83 -0.08 -7.19
C ALA A 147 -11.83 -1.11 -6.07
N THR A 148 -11.09 -0.84 -5.00
CA THR A 148 -11.08 -1.66 -3.80
C THR A 148 -10.79 -0.81 -2.57
N GLY A 149 -11.19 -1.27 -1.40
CA GLY A 149 -10.87 -0.58 -0.16
C GLY A 149 -11.50 -1.23 1.07
N SER A 150 -11.05 -0.79 2.24
CA SER A 150 -11.54 -1.27 3.54
C SER A 150 -12.30 -0.20 4.31
N SER A 151 -13.31 -0.59 5.08
CA SER A 151 -14.10 0.32 5.92
C SER A 151 -14.64 1.48 5.07
N SER A 152 -14.35 2.73 5.40
CA SER A 152 -14.65 3.91 4.56
C SER A 152 -14.19 3.79 3.11
N GLY A 153 -13.05 3.18 2.82
CA GLY A 153 -12.62 2.87 1.45
C GLY A 153 -13.46 1.77 0.78
N GLY A 154 -14.03 0.84 1.55
CA GLY A 154 -15.03 -0.12 1.08
C GLY A 154 -16.37 0.57 0.77
N MET A 155 -16.79 1.50 1.62
CA MET A 155 -17.96 2.37 1.36
C MET A 155 -17.76 3.19 0.08
N MET A 156 -16.58 3.80 -0.07
CA MET A 156 -16.23 4.58 -1.26
C MET A 156 -16.09 3.69 -2.51
N THR A 157 -15.63 2.44 -2.38
CA THR A 157 -15.64 1.47 -3.50
C THR A 157 -17.05 1.33 -4.05
N GLN A 158 -18.05 1.07 -3.19
CA GLN A 158 -19.44 0.99 -3.63
C GLN A 158 -19.96 2.31 -4.21
N HIS A 159 -19.54 3.46 -3.67
CA HIS A 159 -19.86 4.77 -4.25
C HIS A 159 -19.30 4.94 -5.65
N MET A 160 -18.01 4.66 -5.86
CA MET A 160 -17.37 4.80 -7.18
C MET A 160 -18.05 3.93 -8.24
N LEU A 161 -18.46 2.71 -7.90
CA LEU A 161 -19.21 1.85 -8.83
C LEU A 161 -20.62 2.40 -9.14
N ALA A 162 -21.23 3.15 -8.22
CA ALA A 162 -22.55 3.76 -8.41
C ALA A 162 -22.50 5.04 -9.25
N VAL A 163 -21.56 5.94 -8.96
CA VAL A 163 -21.43 7.26 -9.61
C VAL A 163 -20.55 7.26 -10.86
N TYR A 164 -19.59 6.34 -10.98
CA TYR A 164 -18.71 6.18 -12.16
C TYR A 164 -18.77 4.76 -12.78
N PRO A 165 -19.97 4.25 -13.13
CA PRO A 165 -20.15 2.88 -13.65
C PRO A 165 -19.55 2.65 -15.05
N ASP A 166 -19.35 3.71 -15.81
CA ASP A 166 -18.66 3.76 -17.11
C ASP A 166 -17.13 3.62 -16.98
N LEU A 167 -16.58 4.09 -15.85
CA LEU A 167 -15.14 4.10 -15.60
C LEU A 167 -14.67 2.76 -15.02
N PHE A 168 -15.25 2.35 -13.89
CA PHE A 168 -14.82 1.15 -13.18
C PHE A 168 -15.41 -0.12 -13.81
N LYS A 169 -14.61 -1.18 -13.92
CA LYS A 169 -15.00 -2.45 -14.55
C LYS A 169 -15.31 -3.54 -13.55
N ALA A 170 -14.85 -3.42 -12.31
CA ALA A 170 -15.31 -4.19 -11.17
C ALA A 170 -14.87 -3.49 -9.88
N GLY A 171 -15.39 -3.93 -8.73
CA GLY A 171 -14.83 -3.53 -7.44
C GLY A 171 -14.94 -4.57 -6.34
N ALA A 172 -14.08 -4.45 -5.33
CA ALA A 172 -14.04 -5.31 -4.15
C ALA A 172 -14.15 -4.47 -2.87
N SER A 173 -15.28 -4.54 -2.18
CA SER A 173 -15.56 -3.73 -0.98
C SER A 173 -15.38 -4.57 0.28
N PHE A 174 -14.41 -4.20 1.13
CA PHE A 174 -14.17 -4.83 2.43
C PHE A 174 -14.80 -4.01 3.56
N MET A 175 -15.78 -4.61 4.26
CA MET A 175 -16.48 -4.02 5.42
C MET A 175 -17.05 -2.62 5.10
N GLY A 176 -17.52 -2.46 3.88
CA GLY A 176 -18.18 -1.24 3.42
C GLY A 176 -19.67 -1.25 3.76
N VAL A 177 -20.38 -0.26 3.23
CA VAL A 177 -21.84 -0.14 3.33
C VAL A 177 -22.43 0.13 1.94
N PRO A 178 -23.72 -0.19 1.71
CA PRO A 178 -24.39 0.13 0.46
C PRO A 178 -24.24 1.59 0.09
N PHE A 179 -24.17 1.89 -1.22
CA PHE A 179 -24.27 3.26 -1.70
C PHE A 179 -25.53 3.93 -1.15
N ASN A 180 -25.40 5.20 -0.73
CA ASN A 180 -26.49 5.99 -0.13
C ASN A 180 -27.05 5.40 1.18
N CYS A 181 -26.23 4.67 1.94
CA CYS A 181 -26.61 4.23 3.30
C CYS A 181 -26.64 5.39 4.30
N PHE A 182 -25.71 6.35 4.15
CA PHE A 182 -25.70 7.58 4.95
C PHE A 182 -26.51 8.68 4.26
N ALA A 183 -27.59 9.11 4.89
CA ALA A 183 -28.46 10.14 4.34
C ALA A 183 -27.78 11.52 4.27
N ASN A 184 -26.92 11.85 5.24
CA ASN A 184 -26.21 13.12 5.34
C ASN A 184 -25.10 13.02 6.41
N ALA A 185 -24.37 14.12 6.63
CA ALA A 185 -23.28 14.18 7.60
C ALA A 185 -23.72 13.85 9.04
N ALA A 186 -24.95 14.19 9.44
CA ALA A 186 -25.45 13.89 10.79
C ALA A 186 -25.77 12.40 10.98
N ALA A 187 -26.06 11.68 9.89
CA ALA A 187 -26.29 10.24 9.91
C ALA A 187 -24.99 9.42 9.85
N TYR A 188 -23.86 10.06 9.57
CA TYR A 188 -22.57 9.42 9.36
C TYR A 188 -21.91 8.83 10.63
N PRO A 189 -21.91 9.48 11.81
CA PRO A 189 -21.16 9.01 12.98
C PRO A 189 -21.50 7.58 13.46
N PRO A 190 -20.61 6.92 14.23
CA PRO A 190 -20.87 5.59 14.78
C PRO A 190 -22.20 5.50 15.53
N GLY A 191 -22.94 4.42 15.30
CA GLY A 191 -24.28 4.25 15.85
C GLY A 191 -25.38 5.08 15.16
N GLY A 192 -25.06 5.77 14.07
CA GLY A 192 -26.05 6.41 13.20
C GLY A 192 -26.95 5.39 12.48
N PRO A 193 -28.01 5.84 11.78
CA PRO A 193 -29.03 4.96 11.20
C PRO A 193 -28.50 3.86 10.27
N CYS A 194 -27.36 4.09 9.60
CA CYS A 194 -26.70 3.08 8.78
C CYS A 194 -25.97 2.03 9.62
N THR A 195 -25.20 2.45 10.62
CA THR A 195 -24.28 1.60 11.39
C THR A 195 -24.83 1.11 12.73
N ASN A 196 -26.08 1.42 13.08
CA ASN A 196 -26.72 0.95 14.32
C ASN A 196 -27.28 -0.48 14.22
N GLY A 197 -27.16 -1.13 13.06
CA GLY A 197 -27.64 -2.49 12.82
C GLY A 197 -29.12 -2.61 12.46
N THR A 198 -29.86 -1.49 12.35
CA THR A 198 -31.30 -1.49 12.03
C THR A 198 -31.62 -1.20 10.56
N MET A 199 -30.60 -0.97 9.73
CA MET A 199 -30.79 -0.66 8.31
C MET A 199 -31.48 -1.82 7.60
N ASN A 200 -32.62 -1.55 6.98
CA ASN A 200 -33.40 -2.52 6.24
C ASN A 200 -34.19 -1.83 5.14
N ARG A 201 -33.62 -1.73 3.93
CA ARG A 201 -34.33 -1.25 2.74
C ARG A 201 -34.60 -2.40 1.79
N THR A 202 -35.61 -2.22 0.94
CA THR A 202 -35.90 -3.16 -0.13
C THR A 202 -34.79 -3.15 -1.20
N PRO A 203 -34.57 -4.26 -1.92
CA PRO A 203 -33.65 -4.29 -3.06
C PRO A 203 -33.93 -3.16 -4.07
N GLN A 204 -35.21 -2.87 -4.34
CA GLN A 204 -35.66 -1.80 -5.23
C GLN A 204 -35.21 -0.43 -4.74
N GLN A 205 -35.49 -0.08 -3.48
CA GLN A 205 -35.06 1.19 -2.90
C GLN A 205 -33.54 1.36 -2.96
N TRP A 206 -32.77 0.30 -2.74
CA TRP A 206 -31.32 0.35 -2.84
C TRP A 206 -30.82 0.50 -4.28
N GLY A 207 -31.39 -0.25 -5.22
CA GLY A 207 -31.03 -0.17 -6.63
C GLY A 207 -31.43 1.17 -7.26
N ASP A 208 -32.57 1.73 -6.88
CA ASP A 208 -33.03 3.03 -7.35
C ASP A 208 -32.09 4.16 -6.89
N ALA A 209 -31.54 4.05 -5.67
CA ALA A 209 -30.51 4.98 -5.22
C ALA A 209 -29.27 4.95 -6.13
N VAL A 210 -28.77 3.75 -6.47
CA VAL A 210 -27.62 3.59 -7.38
C VAL A 210 -27.94 4.10 -8.79
N ARG A 211 -29.14 3.83 -9.30
CA ARG A 211 -29.57 4.36 -10.61
C ARG A 211 -29.70 5.88 -10.61
N GLY A 212 -30.15 6.47 -9.52
CA GLY A 212 -30.27 7.92 -9.35
C GLY A 212 -28.92 8.66 -9.24
N ALA A 213 -27.82 7.95 -8.98
CA ALA A 213 -26.49 8.54 -8.85
C ALA A 213 -25.92 9.09 -10.17
N TYR A 214 -26.34 8.49 -11.30
CA TYR A 214 -26.01 8.94 -12.66
C TYR A 214 -27.25 8.81 -13.56
N PRO A 215 -28.16 9.80 -13.52
CA PRO A 215 -29.39 9.79 -14.30
C PRO A 215 -29.12 9.66 -15.80
N GLY A 216 -29.88 8.81 -16.48
CA GLY A 216 -29.73 8.56 -17.93
C GLY A 216 -28.66 7.54 -18.31
N TYR A 217 -27.84 7.05 -17.37
CA TYR A 217 -26.88 5.99 -17.67
C TYR A 217 -27.56 4.64 -17.92
N THR A 218 -27.45 4.14 -19.15
CA THR A 218 -27.98 2.83 -19.59
C THR A 218 -26.89 1.81 -19.92
N GLY A 219 -25.62 2.15 -19.67
CA GLY A 219 -24.49 1.26 -19.92
C GLY A 219 -24.38 0.12 -18.88
N PRO A 220 -23.39 -0.78 -19.06
CA PRO A 220 -23.16 -1.87 -18.13
C PRO A 220 -22.80 -1.34 -16.73
N ARG A 221 -23.26 -2.03 -15.69
CA ARG A 221 -22.88 -1.76 -14.30
C ARG A 221 -21.73 -2.67 -13.90
N PRO A 222 -20.80 -2.23 -13.04
CA PRO A 222 -19.64 -3.04 -12.70
C PRO A 222 -20.02 -4.22 -11.78
N PRO A 223 -19.51 -5.44 -12.00
CA PRO A 223 -19.58 -6.52 -11.02
C PRO A 223 -18.89 -6.14 -9.71
N ILE A 224 -19.35 -6.71 -8.60
CA ILE A 224 -18.85 -6.39 -7.27
C ILE A 224 -18.62 -7.64 -6.42
N GLN A 225 -17.52 -7.62 -5.67
CA GLN A 225 -17.22 -8.56 -4.61
C GLN A 225 -17.33 -7.86 -3.24
N LEU A 226 -18.13 -8.40 -2.33
CA LEU A 226 -18.44 -7.84 -1.02
C LEU A 226 -17.83 -8.74 0.06
N TRP A 227 -17.10 -8.17 1.02
CA TRP A 227 -16.47 -8.91 2.11
C TRP A 227 -16.86 -8.34 3.46
N HIS A 228 -17.23 -9.20 4.40
CA HIS A 228 -17.63 -8.75 5.73
C HIS A 228 -17.28 -9.77 6.81
N GLY A 229 -16.81 -9.29 7.97
CA GLY A 229 -16.62 -10.12 9.15
C GLY A 229 -17.94 -10.37 9.88
N THR A 230 -18.21 -11.61 10.31
CA THR A 230 -19.48 -11.92 11.01
C THR A 230 -19.59 -11.31 12.40
N ASN A 231 -18.46 -10.90 12.99
CA ASN A 231 -18.37 -10.26 14.31
C ASN A 231 -18.04 -8.75 14.21
N ASP A 232 -18.22 -8.15 13.02
CA ASP A 232 -18.02 -6.71 12.84
C ASP A 232 -19.13 -5.93 13.56
N THR A 233 -18.74 -5.15 14.57
CA THR A 233 -19.63 -4.30 15.37
C THR A 233 -19.52 -2.82 15.04
N LEU A 234 -18.55 -2.42 14.21
CA LEU A 234 -18.38 -1.03 13.79
C LEU A 234 -19.21 -0.74 12.54
N VAL A 235 -19.11 -1.65 11.57
CA VAL A 235 -19.98 -1.71 10.40
C VAL A 235 -20.71 -3.05 10.52
N PRO A 236 -21.94 -3.07 11.09
CA PRO A 236 -22.61 -4.33 11.42
C PRO A 236 -22.69 -5.30 10.25
N TYR A 237 -22.46 -6.58 10.51
CA TYR A 237 -22.54 -7.65 9.49
C TYR A 237 -23.84 -7.64 8.67
N SER A 238 -24.95 -7.16 9.23
CA SER A 238 -26.23 -7.00 8.51
C SER A 238 -26.11 -6.13 7.25
N LEU A 239 -25.14 -5.21 7.19
CA LEU A 239 -24.89 -4.36 6.02
C LEU A 239 -24.31 -5.13 4.82
N LEU A 240 -23.77 -6.35 5.03
CA LEU A 240 -23.46 -7.26 3.93
C LEU A 240 -24.74 -7.65 3.18
N GLU A 241 -25.81 -7.99 3.90
CA GLU A 241 -27.09 -8.36 3.28
C GLU A 241 -27.73 -7.15 2.58
N GLU A 242 -27.65 -5.96 3.17
CA GLU A 242 -28.12 -4.73 2.50
C GLU A 242 -27.33 -4.45 1.22
N SER A 243 -26.03 -4.72 1.21
CA SER A 243 -25.18 -4.55 0.02
C SER A 243 -25.53 -5.59 -1.04
N VAL A 244 -25.78 -6.84 -0.65
CA VAL A 244 -26.27 -7.89 -1.54
C VAL A 244 -27.60 -7.47 -2.17
N LYS A 245 -28.58 -7.00 -1.38
CA LYS A 245 -29.87 -6.49 -1.88
C LYS A 245 -29.68 -5.40 -2.93
N GLN A 246 -28.78 -4.43 -2.66
CA GLN A 246 -28.49 -3.34 -3.58
C GLN A 246 -27.97 -3.86 -4.92
N TRP A 247 -26.86 -4.60 -4.90
CA TRP A 247 -26.13 -4.93 -6.11
C TRP A 247 -26.82 -6.00 -6.94
N THR A 248 -27.51 -6.96 -6.31
CA THR A 248 -28.37 -7.90 -7.03
C THR A 248 -29.52 -7.18 -7.73
N ASN A 249 -30.17 -6.17 -7.12
CA ASN A 249 -31.19 -5.37 -7.80
C ASN A 249 -30.61 -4.52 -8.95
N VAL A 250 -29.44 -3.90 -8.76
CA VAL A 250 -28.76 -3.14 -9.81
C VAL A 250 -28.50 -3.99 -11.05
N HIS A 251 -28.15 -5.26 -10.85
CA HIS A 251 -27.85 -6.22 -11.92
C HIS A 251 -29.06 -7.05 -12.38
N GLY A 252 -30.26 -6.82 -11.83
CA GLY A 252 -31.47 -7.58 -12.20
C GLY A 252 -31.43 -9.06 -11.78
N LEU A 253 -30.72 -9.38 -10.71
CA LEU A 253 -30.47 -10.73 -10.21
C LEU A 253 -31.44 -11.14 -9.10
N SER A 254 -31.61 -12.45 -8.95
CA SER A 254 -32.31 -13.05 -7.80
C SER A 254 -31.60 -12.74 -6.49
N GLN A 255 -32.38 -12.62 -5.40
CA GLN A 255 -31.86 -12.57 -4.03
C GLN A 255 -31.38 -13.94 -3.53
N ASN A 256 -31.68 -15.02 -4.26
CA ASN A 256 -31.18 -16.35 -3.95
C ASN A 256 -29.84 -16.56 -4.66
N PRO A 257 -28.80 -17.03 -3.95
CA PRO A 257 -27.51 -17.28 -4.57
C PRO A 257 -27.63 -18.41 -5.60
N THR A 258 -26.94 -18.24 -6.73
CA THR A 258 -26.79 -19.27 -7.75
C THR A 258 -25.81 -20.37 -7.29
N SER A 259 -24.89 -20.04 -6.38
CA SER A 259 -24.00 -21.01 -5.75
C SER A 259 -23.49 -20.51 -4.40
N THR A 260 -23.20 -21.44 -3.50
CA THR A 260 -22.55 -21.18 -2.20
C THR A 260 -21.40 -22.16 -2.02
N ASP A 261 -20.25 -21.68 -1.56
CA ASP A 261 -19.06 -22.49 -1.29
C ASP A 261 -18.19 -21.90 -0.16
N THR A 262 -17.14 -22.64 0.22
CA THR A 262 -16.19 -22.26 1.26
C THR A 262 -14.76 -22.33 0.71
N PRO A 263 -14.29 -21.32 -0.05
CA PRO A 263 -13.00 -21.37 -0.75
C PRO A 263 -11.77 -21.42 0.17
N GLN A 264 -11.91 -21.02 1.43
CA GLN A 264 -10.91 -21.13 2.49
C GLN A 264 -11.63 -21.42 3.81
N PRO A 265 -10.95 -22.02 4.82
CA PRO A 265 -11.52 -22.17 6.16
C PRO A 265 -12.10 -20.83 6.64
N SER A 266 -13.34 -20.86 7.15
CA SER A 266 -14.09 -19.70 7.63
C SER A 266 -14.53 -18.67 6.58
N TRP A 267 -14.25 -18.87 5.29
CA TRP A 267 -14.68 -17.95 4.23
C TRP A 267 -15.92 -18.50 3.56
N ASN A 268 -17.10 -18.07 3.95
CA ASN A 268 -18.34 -18.50 3.32
C ASN A 268 -18.67 -17.55 2.16
N ARG A 269 -18.66 -18.03 0.92
CA ARG A 269 -19.01 -17.24 -0.25
C ARG A 269 -20.36 -17.63 -0.80
N ARG A 270 -21.17 -16.62 -1.11
CA ARG A 270 -22.37 -16.70 -1.95
C ARG A 270 -22.12 -15.98 -3.26
N ARG A 271 -22.58 -16.54 -4.37
CA ARG A 271 -22.57 -15.89 -5.68
C ARG A 271 -23.97 -15.71 -6.21
N PHE A 272 -24.20 -14.59 -6.87
CA PHE A 272 -25.45 -14.27 -7.56
C PHE A 272 -25.09 -13.99 -9.02
N GLY A 273 -25.21 -15.03 -9.85
CA GLY A 273 -24.66 -15.02 -11.20
C GLY A 273 -23.15 -14.75 -11.18
N THR A 274 -22.67 -14.04 -12.19
CA THR A 274 -21.26 -13.63 -12.31
C THR A 274 -21.01 -12.22 -11.76
N GLN A 275 -22.06 -11.46 -11.40
CA GLN A 275 -21.94 -10.02 -11.14
C GLN A 275 -21.84 -9.65 -9.67
N VAL A 276 -22.28 -10.52 -8.75
CA VAL A 276 -22.20 -10.23 -7.31
C VAL A 276 -21.66 -11.46 -6.58
N GLU A 277 -20.55 -11.27 -5.87
CA GLU A 277 -20.01 -12.23 -4.91
C GLU A 277 -20.05 -11.62 -3.50
N ALA A 278 -20.45 -12.40 -2.49
CA ALA A 278 -20.53 -11.97 -1.11
C ALA A 278 -19.83 -12.98 -0.19
N TYR A 279 -18.85 -12.50 0.56
CA TYR A 279 -18.04 -13.26 1.50
C TYR A 279 -18.38 -12.88 2.94
N ALA A 280 -18.77 -13.87 3.72
CA ALA A 280 -18.92 -13.80 5.17
C ALA A 280 -17.73 -14.51 5.82
N ILE A 281 -16.89 -13.75 6.52
CA ILE A 281 -15.68 -14.24 7.17
C ILE A 281 -16.00 -14.57 8.62
N GLN A 282 -16.18 -15.85 8.89
CA GLN A 282 -16.64 -16.35 10.17
C GLN A 282 -15.65 -15.97 11.28
N GLY A 283 -16.18 -15.30 12.32
CA GLY A 283 -15.43 -14.87 13.51
C GLY A 283 -14.62 -13.59 13.34
N ALA A 284 -14.45 -13.07 12.12
CA ALA A 284 -13.72 -11.83 11.89
C ALA A 284 -14.53 -10.59 12.33
N GLY A 285 -13.84 -9.61 12.90
CA GLY A 285 -14.39 -8.28 13.22
C GLY A 285 -14.10 -7.26 12.11
N HIS A 286 -13.98 -5.98 12.49
CA HIS A 286 -13.67 -4.88 11.57
C HIS A 286 -12.18 -4.77 11.23
N SER A 287 -11.60 -5.82 10.63
CA SER A 287 -10.15 -5.95 10.43
C SER A 287 -9.74 -6.53 9.07
N LEU A 288 -10.59 -6.42 8.05
CA LEU A 288 -10.34 -6.89 6.69
C LEU A 288 -9.79 -5.77 5.78
N PRO A 289 -9.12 -6.07 4.67
CA PRO A 289 -8.69 -7.40 4.21
C PRO A 289 -7.60 -8.02 5.10
N SER A 290 -7.63 -9.35 5.28
CA SER A 290 -6.50 -10.12 5.80
C SER A 290 -5.65 -10.66 4.65
N SER A 291 -4.49 -11.26 4.96
CA SER A 291 -3.61 -11.84 3.93
C SER A 291 -4.36 -12.83 3.01
N GLY A 292 -4.04 -12.78 1.73
CA GLY A 292 -4.64 -13.54 0.65
C GLY A 292 -5.92 -12.93 0.08
N MET A 293 -6.63 -12.06 0.82
CA MET A 293 -7.90 -11.50 0.34
C MET A 293 -7.70 -10.50 -0.80
N ALA A 294 -6.62 -9.71 -0.77
CA ALA A 294 -6.30 -8.80 -1.87
C ALA A 294 -6.01 -9.59 -3.15
N ARG A 295 -5.36 -10.76 -3.06
CA ARG A 295 -5.18 -11.65 -4.20
C ARG A 295 -6.52 -12.08 -4.77
N VAL A 296 -7.47 -12.53 -3.95
CA VAL A 296 -8.81 -12.94 -4.42
C VAL A 296 -9.56 -11.79 -5.09
N ALA A 297 -9.45 -10.56 -4.59
CA ALA A 297 -9.98 -9.38 -5.26
C ALA A 297 -9.34 -9.14 -6.64
N ILE A 298 -8.01 -9.27 -6.76
CA ILE A 298 -7.30 -9.18 -8.04
C ILE A 298 -7.72 -10.30 -9.02
N GLN A 299 -7.98 -11.52 -8.54
CA GLN A 299 -8.55 -12.58 -9.39
C GLN A 299 -9.95 -12.24 -9.87
N PHE A 300 -10.80 -11.68 -9.00
CA PHE A 300 -12.14 -11.21 -9.37
C PHE A 300 -12.10 -10.10 -10.44
N PHE A 301 -11.04 -9.28 -10.44
CA PHE A 301 -10.80 -8.28 -11.48
C PHE A 301 -10.28 -8.86 -12.81
N GLY A 302 -9.91 -10.14 -12.82
CA GLY A 302 -9.25 -10.79 -13.98
C GLY A 302 -7.81 -10.32 -14.18
N LEU A 303 -7.14 -9.91 -13.10
CA LEU A 303 -5.78 -9.35 -13.12
C LEU A 303 -4.72 -10.32 -12.56
N ASP A 304 -5.04 -11.60 -12.41
CA ASP A 304 -4.14 -12.61 -11.82
C ASP A 304 -3.37 -13.44 -12.87
N GLN A 305 -3.38 -12.98 -14.12
CA GLN A 305 -2.62 -13.59 -15.21
C GLN A 305 -1.27 -12.88 -15.37
N PRO A 306 -0.15 -13.62 -15.50
CA PRO A 306 1.15 -13.01 -15.76
C PRO A 306 1.09 -12.21 -17.06
N THR A 307 1.43 -10.92 -17.00
CA THR A 307 1.54 -10.10 -18.20
C THR A 307 2.88 -10.35 -18.87
N THR A 308 2.91 -10.50 -20.20
CA THR A 308 4.17 -10.48 -20.95
C THR A 308 4.82 -9.11 -20.77
N PRO A 309 6.03 -9.01 -20.18
CA PRO A 309 6.69 -7.72 -20.01
C PRO A 309 7.01 -7.13 -21.38
N THR A 310 6.51 -5.93 -21.64
CA THR A 310 7.02 -5.08 -22.72
C THR A 310 7.93 -4.05 -22.10
N THR A 311 9.18 -3.97 -22.53
CA THR A 311 10.12 -2.91 -22.13
C THR A 311 9.45 -1.54 -22.40
N PRO A 312 9.16 -0.73 -21.37
CA PRO A 312 8.53 0.57 -21.59
C PRO A 312 9.51 1.53 -22.27
N PRO A 313 9.05 2.46 -23.13
CA PRO A 313 9.86 3.62 -23.50
C PRO A 313 10.16 4.46 -22.26
N PRO A 314 11.28 5.19 -22.21
CA PRO A 314 11.60 6.06 -21.09
C PRO A 314 10.56 7.18 -20.99
N THR A 315 9.70 7.12 -19.98
CA THR A 315 8.82 8.25 -19.62
C THR A 315 9.69 9.32 -18.96
N SER A 316 9.67 10.53 -19.53
CA SER A 316 10.34 11.70 -18.98
C SER A 316 9.84 11.99 -17.55
N PRO A 317 10.72 12.36 -16.60
CA PRO A 317 10.29 12.75 -15.26
C PRO A 317 9.42 14.03 -15.32
N PRO A 318 8.38 14.15 -14.48
CA PRO A 318 7.66 15.41 -14.32
C PRO A 318 8.59 16.50 -13.74
N PRO A 319 8.37 17.79 -14.04
CA PRO A 319 9.30 18.86 -13.70
C PRO A 319 9.32 19.10 -12.19
N SER A 320 10.45 18.79 -11.53
CA SER A 320 10.77 19.26 -10.19
C SER A 320 11.59 20.54 -10.31
N THR A 321 11.07 21.64 -9.76
CA THR A 321 11.80 22.90 -9.60
C THR A 321 12.92 22.71 -8.58
N ASP A 322 14.16 22.84 -9.05
CA ASP A 322 15.38 22.84 -8.25
C ASP A 322 15.58 24.20 -7.55
N PRO A 323 16.24 24.23 -6.38
CA PRO A 323 17.44 25.05 -6.31
C PRO A 323 18.63 24.33 -5.66
N THR A 324 19.61 24.00 -6.51
CA THR A 324 21.07 24.20 -6.38
C THR A 324 21.76 23.89 -5.05
N THR A 325 22.53 22.79 -5.01
CA THR A 325 23.82 22.68 -4.28
C THR A 325 24.73 21.59 -4.93
N PRO A 326 26.08 21.70 -4.91
CA PRO A 326 27.03 21.06 -5.85
C PRO A 326 27.53 19.65 -5.39
N PRO A 327 28.39 18.93 -6.18
CA PRO A 327 28.34 17.47 -6.37
C PRO A 327 29.04 16.64 -5.27
N PRO A 328 28.74 15.32 -5.13
CA PRO A 328 29.36 14.44 -4.15
C PRO A 328 30.65 13.77 -4.68
N SER A 329 31.65 13.66 -3.80
CA SER A 329 32.83 12.81 -3.98
C SER A 329 32.52 11.38 -3.53
N THR A 330 32.96 10.41 -4.34
CA THR A 330 32.91 8.96 -4.11
C THR A 330 34.00 8.50 -3.14
N ASP A 331 33.70 7.54 -2.26
CA ASP A 331 34.60 6.42 -1.91
C ASP A 331 33.85 5.26 -1.18
N PRO A 332 34.40 4.02 -1.15
CA PRO A 332 33.65 2.77 -1.09
C PRO A 332 33.60 2.10 0.29
N THR A 333 32.71 1.12 0.39
CA THR A 333 32.28 0.39 1.58
C THR A 333 33.34 -0.57 2.12
N THR A 334 33.64 -0.49 3.43
CA THR A 334 34.35 -1.51 4.23
C THR A 334 33.50 -1.83 5.48
N PRO A 335 33.49 -3.08 6.01
CA PRO A 335 32.61 -3.47 7.14
C PRO A 335 32.97 -2.72 8.45
N PRO A 336 32.00 -2.39 9.32
CA PRO A 336 32.30 -1.61 10.52
C PRO A 336 32.94 -2.44 11.64
N PRO A 337 33.92 -1.88 12.39
CA PRO A 337 34.56 -2.49 13.55
C PRO A 337 33.69 -2.43 14.81
N SER A 338 34.10 -3.19 15.83
CA SER A 338 33.47 -3.33 17.14
C SER A 338 33.25 -1.99 17.85
N GLY A 339 31.99 -1.64 18.14
CA GLY A 339 31.61 -0.41 18.84
C GLY A 339 31.06 0.70 17.92
N SER A 340 30.32 0.34 16.86
CA SER A 340 29.72 1.32 15.97
C SER A 340 28.71 2.19 16.73
N THR A 341 29.05 3.47 16.87
CA THR A 341 28.14 4.52 17.35
C THR A 341 27.70 5.33 16.14
N GLY A 342 26.40 5.57 16.05
CA GLY A 342 25.84 6.33 14.94
C GLY A 342 24.32 6.26 14.94
N GLN A 343 23.73 6.89 13.94
CA GLN A 343 22.30 6.81 13.71
C GLN A 343 21.94 5.49 13.03
N ILE A 344 20.89 4.81 13.51
CA ILE A 344 20.33 3.65 12.82
C ILE A 344 19.32 4.16 11.81
N VAL A 345 19.68 4.16 10.53
CA VAL A 345 18.89 4.72 9.44
C VAL A 345 18.12 3.61 8.75
N GLY A 346 16.80 3.73 8.71
CA GLY A 346 15.93 2.87 7.90
C GLY A 346 16.24 3.04 6.43
N THR A 347 16.51 1.94 5.74
CA THR A 347 16.97 1.94 4.34
C THR A 347 15.88 2.46 3.40
N GLN A 348 14.62 2.11 3.67
CA GLN A 348 13.47 2.58 2.90
C GLN A 348 13.15 4.06 3.12
N SER A 349 13.29 4.57 4.35
CA SER A 349 12.81 5.91 4.73
C SER A 349 13.89 6.99 4.73
N ASN A 350 15.17 6.59 4.79
CA ASN A 350 16.29 7.48 5.16
C ASN A 350 16.08 8.23 6.48
N ARG A 351 15.20 7.72 7.35
CA ARG A 351 14.91 8.23 8.69
C ARG A 351 15.56 7.38 9.75
N CYS A 352 15.77 7.98 10.92
CA CYS A 352 16.51 7.39 12.00
C CYS A 352 15.57 6.75 13.01
N ILE A 353 15.98 5.62 13.61
CA ILE A 353 15.34 5.12 14.83
C ILE A 353 15.55 6.18 15.91
N ASP A 354 14.44 6.68 16.42
CA ASP A 354 14.32 7.87 17.25
C ASP A 354 13.53 7.52 18.51
N VAL A 355 13.97 8.07 19.64
CA VAL A 355 13.18 8.10 20.85
C VAL A 355 12.32 9.37 20.85
N PRO A 356 10.97 9.25 20.78
CA PRO A 356 10.09 10.40 20.68
C PRO A 356 10.27 11.38 21.83
N ASN A 357 10.30 12.67 21.52
CA ASN A 357 10.41 13.78 22.48
C ASN A 357 11.62 13.66 23.42
N SER A 358 12.67 12.95 23.02
CA SER A 358 13.85 12.66 23.85
C SER A 358 13.51 12.04 25.22
N SER A 359 12.40 11.29 25.31
CA SER A 359 11.97 10.61 26.54
C SER A 359 13.06 9.67 27.07
N ARG A 360 13.14 9.54 28.40
CA ARG A 360 13.99 8.55 29.09
C ARG A 360 13.17 7.57 29.93
N ASN A 361 11.86 7.53 29.72
CA ASN A 361 10.98 6.62 30.44
C ASN A 361 11.08 5.22 29.84
N ASN A 362 11.23 4.22 30.71
CA ASN A 362 11.10 2.81 30.35
C ASN A 362 9.75 2.56 29.65
N GLY A 363 9.79 1.79 28.57
CA GLY A 363 8.61 1.47 27.77
C GLY A 363 8.26 2.51 26.70
N THR A 364 9.07 3.57 26.53
CA THR A 364 8.85 4.51 25.43
C THR A 364 9.08 3.79 24.10
N ARG A 365 8.03 3.65 23.29
CA ARG A 365 8.12 3.03 21.97
C ARG A 365 8.95 3.90 21.03
N VAL A 366 9.93 3.30 20.36
CA VAL A 366 10.75 4.02 19.38
C VAL A 366 10.00 4.20 18.06
N GLN A 367 10.39 5.23 17.30
CA GLN A 367 9.78 5.61 16.04
C GLN A 367 10.85 5.82 14.96
N LEU A 368 10.43 5.97 13.71
CA LEU A 368 11.21 6.66 12.70
C LEU A 368 10.99 8.16 12.81
N TYR A 369 12.07 8.92 12.71
CA TYR A 369 12.02 10.36 12.60
C TYR A 369 13.14 10.88 11.70
N ASP A 370 12.95 12.06 11.12
CA ASP A 370 13.97 12.72 10.31
C ASP A 370 15.28 12.77 11.09
N CYS A 371 16.35 12.38 10.43
CA CYS A 371 17.64 12.29 11.06
C CYS A 371 18.17 13.69 11.38
N HIS A 372 18.26 14.02 12.67
CA HIS A 372 18.69 15.35 13.15
C HIS A 372 19.89 15.30 14.10
N GLY A 373 20.50 14.13 14.30
CA GLY A 373 21.80 13.98 14.97
C GLY A 373 21.81 14.25 16.47
N GLN A 374 20.64 14.34 17.10
CA GLN A 374 20.51 14.53 18.54
C GLN A 374 20.70 13.20 19.27
N ALA A 375 21.00 13.27 20.58
CA ALA A 375 21.31 12.09 21.40
C ALA A 375 20.21 11.02 21.41
N ASN A 376 18.95 11.40 21.18
CA ASN A 376 17.80 10.49 21.10
C ASN A 376 17.73 9.68 19.79
N GLN A 377 18.66 9.89 18.86
CA GLN A 377 18.85 9.11 17.63
C GLN A 377 20.25 8.50 17.52
N THR A 378 21.10 8.69 18.54
CA THR A 378 22.47 8.18 18.54
C THR A 378 22.51 6.86 19.27
N TRP A 379 22.79 5.79 18.53
CA TRP A 379 22.82 4.43 19.04
C TRP A 379 24.23 3.87 19.01
N THR A 380 24.63 3.22 20.10
CA THR A 380 25.90 2.51 20.20
C THR A 380 25.62 1.01 20.24
N TYR A 381 26.14 0.27 19.26
CA TYR A 381 26.07 -1.19 19.26
C TYR A 381 27.27 -1.78 20.01
N ASN A 382 27.00 -2.56 21.06
CA ASN A 382 28.01 -3.36 21.76
C ASN A 382 27.98 -4.80 21.24
N SER A 383 29.01 -5.21 20.50
CA SER A 383 29.07 -6.54 19.89
C SER A 383 29.23 -7.69 20.90
N THR A 384 29.77 -7.41 22.10
CA THR A 384 29.93 -8.41 23.17
C THR A 384 28.60 -8.72 23.83
N THR A 385 27.81 -7.69 24.15
CA THR A 385 26.50 -7.86 24.79
C THR A 385 25.34 -7.93 23.81
N LYS A 386 25.59 -7.67 22.51
CA LYS A 386 24.59 -7.53 21.43
C LYS A 386 23.54 -6.44 21.68
N GLN A 387 23.83 -5.45 22.52
CA GLN A 387 22.88 -4.39 22.86
C GLN A 387 23.04 -3.18 21.94
N LEU A 388 21.92 -2.60 21.52
CA LEU A 388 21.86 -1.26 20.92
C LEU A 388 21.47 -0.26 22.01
N ARG A 389 22.38 0.64 22.36
CA ARG A 389 22.22 1.58 23.47
C ARG A 389 21.95 3.01 23.01
N VAL A 390 21.06 3.71 23.68
CA VAL A 390 20.80 5.15 23.52
C VAL A 390 21.00 5.85 24.86
N TYR A 391 21.49 7.09 24.85
CA TYR A 391 21.89 7.87 26.05
C TYR A 391 22.98 7.24 26.95
N GLY A 392 23.46 6.02 26.64
CA GLY A 392 24.52 5.29 27.35
C GLY A 392 24.00 4.20 28.30
N ASP A 393 22.85 4.42 28.93
CA ASP A 393 22.25 3.57 29.98
C ASP A 393 20.95 2.87 29.57
N MET A 394 20.34 3.29 28.46
CA MET A 394 19.11 2.69 27.92
C MET A 394 19.41 1.80 26.71
N CYS A 395 18.62 0.73 26.57
CA CYS A 395 18.76 -0.27 25.53
C CYS A 395 17.50 -0.34 24.66
N LEU A 396 17.69 -0.62 23.36
CA LEU A 396 16.59 -1.03 22.48
C LEU A 396 16.07 -2.39 22.96
N ASP A 397 14.77 -2.45 23.20
CA ASP A 397 14.10 -3.50 23.93
C ASP A 397 12.86 -3.96 23.16
N ALA A 398 12.68 -5.27 23.03
CA ALA A 398 11.44 -5.84 22.52
C ALA A 398 10.47 -6.12 23.70
N ALA A 399 9.30 -5.47 23.67
CA ALA A 399 8.27 -5.61 24.70
C ALA A 399 7.52 -6.97 24.66
N GLY A 400 7.79 -7.77 23.62
CA GLY A 400 7.23 -9.10 23.39
C GLY A 400 7.99 -9.80 22.26
N SER A 401 7.66 -11.07 21.98
CA SER A 401 8.41 -11.91 21.02
C SER A 401 7.67 -12.22 19.72
N GLY A 402 6.40 -11.83 19.59
CA GLY A 402 5.56 -12.07 18.41
C GLY A 402 5.56 -10.93 17.39
N ASN A 403 4.99 -11.19 16.21
CA ASN A 403 4.74 -10.15 15.20
C ASN A 403 3.84 -9.05 15.79
N GLY A 404 4.19 -7.78 15.54
CA GLY A 404 3.46 -6.66 16.14
C GLY A 404 4.02 -6.18 17.48
N ALA A 405 4.92 -6.94 18.12
CA ALA A 405 5.48 -6.56 19.40
C ALA A 405 6.20 -5.22 19.31
N ALA A 406 5.90 -4.32 20.25
CA ALA A 406 6.50 -3.00 20.28
C ALA A 406 8.02 -3.10 20.52
N VAL A 407 8.77 -2.27 19.80
CA VAL A 407 10.17 -2.03 20.10
C VAL A 407 10.26 -0.69 20.82
N GLN A 408 10.91 -0.69 21.98
CA GLN A 408 10.90 0.39 22.95
C GLN A 408 12.30 0.62 23.50
N ILE A 409 12.46 1.64 24.34
CA ILE A 409 13.63 1.79 25.19
C ILE A 409 13.34 1.33 26.61
N TYR A 410 14.31 0.66 27.21
CA TYR A 410 14.25 0.24 28.61
C TYR A 410 15.66 0.29 29.21
N ASN A 411 15.77 0.42 30.52
CA ASN A 411 17.05 0.27 31.23
C ASN A 411 17.75 -1.02 30.79
N CYS A 412 19.04 -0.93 30.49
CA CYS A 412 19.81 -2.09 30.09
C CYS A 412 19.90 -3.13 31.23
N HIS A 413 19.31 -4.30 31.05
CA HIS A 413 19.31 -5.40 32.04
C HIS A 413 19.88 -6.72 31.49
N GLY A 414 20.32 -6.73 30.24
CA GLY A 414 21.11 -7.84 29.66
C GLY A 414 20.32 -9.09 29.27
N GLN A 415 18.99 -9.07 29.41
CA GLN A 415 18.15 -10.19 28.95
C GLN A 415 18.09 -10.24 27.42
N THR A 416 17.67 -11.38 26.88
CA THR A 416 17.72 -11.68 25.44
C THR A 416 16.78 -10.82 24.59
N ASN A 417 15.75 -10.21 25.18
CA ASN A 417 14.86 -9.26 24.51
C ASN A 417 15.51 -7.88 24.24
N GLN A 418 16.71 -7.63 24.76
CA GLN A 418 17.55 -6.45 24.49
C GLN A 418 18.77 -6.75 23.62
N GLN A 419 18.85 -7.97 23.09
CA GLN A 419 19.99 -8.42 22.30
C GLN A 419 19.59 -8.53 20.82
N TRP A 420 20.43 -7.99 19.95
CA TRP A 420 20.16 -7.80 18.52
C TRP A 420 21.33 -8.27 17.67
N ASN A 421 21.04 -8.98 16.59
CA ASN A 421 22.01 -9.33 15.56
C ASN A 421 21.90 -8.33 14.41
N LEU A 422 23.01 -7.67 14.08
CA LEU A 422 23.13 -6.82 12.89
C LEU A 422 23.60 -7.72 11.75
N ASN A 423 22.73 -7.93 10.77
CA ASN A 423 22.96 -8.89 9.69
C ASN A 423 23.52 -8.18 8.45
N SER A 424 24.31 -8.90 7.64
CA SER A 424 24.95 -8.35 6.44
C SER A 424 23.97 -7.93 5.35
N ASN A 425 22.75 -8.47 5.35
CA ASN A 425 21.65 -8.10 4.47
C ASN A 425 20.90 -6.82 4.93
N GLY A 426 21.38 -6.15 5.99
CA GLY A 426 20.80 -4.93 6.54
C GLY A 426 19.70 -5.16 7.58
N THR A 427 19.25 -6.39 7.83
CA THR A 427 18.24 -6.61 8.88
C THR A 427 18.85 -6.56 10.28
N ILE A 428 18.08 -6.07 11.26
CA ILE A 428 18.43 -6.16 12.68
C ILE A 428 17.47 -7.16 13.32
N SER A 429 17.95 -8.33 13.76
CA SER A 429 17.09 -9.38 14.31
C SER A 429 17.24 -9.55 15.82
N GLY A 430 16.14 -9.70 16.54
CA GLY A 430 16.14 -9.96 17.98
C GLY A 430 16.64 -11.36 18.28
N VAL A 431 17.56 -11.50 19.25
CA VAL A 431 18.12 -12.80 19.66
C VAL A 431 17.06 -13.69 20.30
N GLN A 432 16.12 -13.12 21.05
CA GLN A 432 15.05 -13.88 21.70
C GLN A 432 14.03 -14.47 20.70
N SER A 433 13.61 -13.66 19.73
CA SER A 433 12.47 -13.96 18.86
C SER A 433 12.86 -14.50 17.49
N ASN A 434 14.11 -14.31 17.07
CA ASN A 434 14.58 -14.48 15.68
C ASN A 434 13.80 -13.64 14.66
N ARG A 435 13.08 -12.61 15.12
CA ARG A 435 12.32 -11.66 14.29
C ARG A 435 13.11 -10.40 14.04
N CYS A 436 12.82 -9.72 12.94
CA CYS A 436 13.50 -8.52 12.51
C CYS A 436 12.81 -7.27 13.04
N LEU A 437 13.59 -6.22 13.28
CA LEU A 437 13.07 -4.86 13.37
C LEU A 437 12.35 -4.55 12.06
N ASP A 438 11.17 -3.99 12.19
CA ASP A 438 10.26 -3.75 11.08
C ASP A 438 9.52 -2.43 11.32
N VAL A 439 9.26 -1.71 10.23
CA VAL A 439 8.47 -0.47 10.25
C VAL A 439 7.40 -0.53 9.16
N TRP A 440 6.18 -0.14 9.50
CA TRP A 440 5.03 -0.17 8.57
C TRP A 440 4.89 1.11 7.73
N SER A 441 5.66 2.15 8.02
CA SER A 441 5.54 3.45 7.38
C SER A 441 6.90 4.13 7.36
N THR A 442 7.14 4.93 6.32
CA THR A 442 8.35 5.73 6.20
C THR A 442 8.23 7.10 6.85
N ASN A 443 7.07 7.48 7.40
CA ASN A 443 6.82 8.83 7.95
C ASN A 443 7.50 9.06 9.30
N ASN A 444 7.67 10.34 9.66
CA ASN A 444 7.94 10.73 11.04
C ASN A 444 6.83 10.20 11.95
N GLY A 445 7.21 9.60 13.08
CA GLY A 445 6.27 9.01 14.03
C GLY A 445 5.92 7.54 13.75
N ALA A 446 6.42 6.96 12.66
CA ALA A 446 6.16 5.55 12.35
C ALA A 446 6.82 4.66 13.41
N GLN A 447 6.02 3.87 14.12
CA GLN A 447 6.52 3.07 15.24
C GLN A 447 7.28 1.83 14.75
N ILE A 448 8.40 1.52 15.41
CA ILE A 448 9.16 0.29 15.15
C ILE A 448 8.48 -0.89 15.87
N GLN A 449 8.58 -2.07 15.29
CA GLN A 449 8.07 -3.32 15.84
C GLN A 449 8.99 -4.51 15.56
N LEU A 450 8.64 -5.67 16.11
CA LEU A 450 9.11 -6.96 15.62
C LEU A 450 8.17 -7.55 14.58
N TYR A 451 8.75 -8.14 13.55
CA TYR A 451 8.04 -8.97 12.58
C TYR A 451 8.92 -10.09 12.03
N ASP A 452 8.30 -11.14 11.50
CA ASP A 452 9.03 -12.22 10.83
C ASP A 452 9.96 -11.64 9.75
N CYS A 453 11.19 -12.12 9.73
CA CYS A 453 12.20 -11.63 8.80
C CYS A 453 11.81 -12.03 7.37
N HIS A 454 11.44 -11.04 6.56
CA HIS A 454 11.09 -11.23 5.15
C HIS A 454 12.01 -10.43 4.20
N GLY A 455 13.01 -9.73 4.75
CA GLY A 455 14.12 -9.14 4.00
C GLY A 455 13.75 -7.95 3.11
N GLN A 456 12.52 -7.43 3.23
CA GLN A 456 12.10 -6.22 2.52
C GLN A 456 12.78 -4.98 3.12
N THR A 457 12.82 -3.88 2.36
CA THR A 457 13.56 -2.66 2.71
C THR A 457 13.06 -1.97 3.98
N ASN A 458 11.81 -2.22 4.39
CA ASN A 458 11.23 -1.75 5.63
C ASN A 458 11.76 -2.48 6.89
N GLN A 459 12.50 -3.58 6.70
CA GLN A 459 13.27 -4.30 7.74
C GLN A 459 14.78 -4.08 7.62
N GLN A 460 15.22 -3.29 6.63
CA GLN A 460 16.63 -3.05 6.40
C GLN A 460 17.06 -1.72 7.01
N PHE A 461 18.13 -1.73 7.77
CA PHE A 461 18.71 -0.59 8.45
C PHE A 461 20.21 -0.55 8.20
N ARG A 462 20.78 0.65 8.24
CA ARG A 462 22.23 0.87 8.21
C ARG A 462 22.64 1.79 9.33
N ILE A 463 23.83 1.57 9.87
CA ILE A 463 24.42 2.50 10.83
C ILE A 463 25.16 3.57 10.04
N ARG A 464 24.77 4.83 10.26
CA ARG A 464 25.47 6.01 9.75
C ARG A 464 26.20 6.67 10.92
N ALA A 465 27.53 6.69 10.85
CA ALA A 465 28.38 7.36 11.85
C ALA A 465 28.12 8.87 11.89
#